data_AF-A0A1V5DS16-F1
#
_entry.id   AF-A0A1V5DS16-F1
#
_cell.length_a   1.000
_cell.length_b   1.000
_cell.length_c   1.000
_cell.angle_alpha   90.00
_cell.angle_beta   90.00
_cell.angle_gamma   90.00
#
_symmetry.space_group_name_H-M   'P 1'
#
loop_
_entity.id
_entity.type
_entity.pdbx_description
1 polymer ?
#
loop_
_entity_poly.entity_id
_entity_poly.type
_entity_poly.pdbx_seq_one_letter_code
_entity_poly.pdbx_strand_id
1 'polypeptide(L)'
;MIEFEIKKDCLILKYLSEPDNGWLIENLNNDESVILKNTFRFSKNDLFRPGPLEDDPDTPIEFVLGRLRGEYYKIDGRIMGTTISIFLYKSIKVSIKFFIAVKSIPVFKKISAVLTEDIFIGGSNANALPEAEFRKLIKNFPNTYELQKYAEARISAVLKNYVDSIIDGEEKYNTYMNKKISQKGLNLSEKYKYQELEKYEAILHKLEKMLDSEESYNEKQWQAEILQIILLLYPKYICVFPEAPVKDTYHDKNKKIDLLLVDSSGNTDILEIKKPFDNCIVTKAMYRDNYIPLRELSGTVMQIEKYIYYLNKWGKKGEEMLTRKYKDKLPTNFKIKIINPTGIIVMGRDNNISTAQKEDFEVIKRKYKNIMDIITYDDLISRLRFTIDQYKKT
;
A
#
# COMPACT_ATOMS: atom_id res chain seq x y z
N MET A 1 -18.63 -43.04 -6.27
CA MET A 1 -19.50 -41.87 -6.04
C MET A 1 -19.71 -41.62 -4.53
N ILE A 2 -19.87 -40.36 -4.10
CA ILE A 2 -20.33 -40.00 -2.74
C ILE A 2 -21.50 -39.03 -2.85
N GLU A 3 -22.58 -39.31 -2.12
CA GLU A 3 -23.75 -38.44 -1.97
C GLU A 3 -24.14 -38.26 -0.50
N PHE A 4 -24.85 -37.17 -0.20
CA PHE A 4 -25.34 -36.89 1.15
C PHE A 4 -26.86 -36.77 1.13
N GLU A 5 -27.52 -37.38 2.10
CA GLU A 5 -28.97 -37.33 2.29
C GLU A 5 -29.29 -37.19 3.78
N ILE A 6 -30.46 -36.65 4.10
CA ILE A 6 -30.98 -36.63 5.47
C ILE A 6 -32.06 -37.71 5.59
N LYS A 7 -31.90 -38.65 6.53
CA LYS A 7 -32.90 -39.68 6.85
C LYS A 7 -33.03 -39.86 8.36
N LYS A 8 -34.25 -39.86 8.91
CA LYS A 8 -34.54 -40.14 10.34
C LYS A 8 -33.56 -39.43 11.29
N ASP A 9 -33.47 -38.09 11.19
CA ASP A 9 -32.58 -37.24 11.99
C ASP A 9 -31.08 -37.55 11.89
N CYS A 10 -30.68 -38.26 10.84
CA CYS A 10 -29.29 -38.58 10.53
C CYS A 10 -28.88 -37.94 9.21
N LEU A 11 -27.68 -37.35 9.19
CA LEU A 11 -26.98 -37.02 7.96
C LEU A 11 -26.28 -38.28 7.48
N ILE A 12 -26.69 -38.78 6.32
CA ILE A 12 -26.23 -40.03 5.72
C ILE A 12 -25.25 -39.73 4.59
N LEU A 13 -24.14 -40.47 4.56
CA LEU A 13 -23.22 -40.53 3.44
C LEU A 13 -23.47 -41.83 2.67
N LYS A 14 -23.83 -41.73 1.40
CA LYS A 14 -23.92 -42.86 0.48
C LYS A 14 -22.63 -43.01 -0.30
N TYR A 15 -22.09 -44.22 -0.35
CA TYR A 15 -20.87 -44.52 -1.08
C TYR A 15 -21.08 -45.67 -2.05
N LEU A 16 -20.51 -45.51 -3.25
CA LEU A 16 -20.42 -46.55 -4.27
C LEU A 16 -18.99 -46.53 -4.84
N SER A 17 -18.21 -47.60 -4.75
CA SER A 17 -16.93 -47.70 -5.47
C SER A 17 -17.12 -48.16 -6.91
N GLU A 18 -16.08 -47.95 -7.73
CA GLU A 18 -15.96 -48.53 -9.07
C GLU A 18 -14.78 -49.53 -9.02
N PRO A 19 -14.92 -50.79 -9.49
CA PRO A 19 -16.09 -51.36 -10.16
C PRO A 19 -17.25 -51.77 -9.22
N ASP A 20 -16.97 -52.14 -7.96
CA ASP A 20 -17.99 -52.61 -6.99
C ASP A 20 -17.59 -52.26 -5.54
N ASN A 21 -18.44 -52.63 -4.56
CA ASN A 21 -18.23 -52.43 -3.12
C ASN A 21 -17.55 -53.63 -2.41
N GLY A 22 -17.04 -54.64 -3.13
CA GLY A 22 -16.57 -55.91 -2.53
C GLY A 22 -15.53 -55.72 -1.43
N TRP A 23 -14.50 -54.89 -1.69
CA TRP A 23 -13.46 -54.58 -0.70
C TRP A 23 -14.01 -53.89 0.56
N LEU A 24 -15.06 -53.08 0.41
CA LEU A 24 -15.68 -52.32 1.50
C LEU A 24 -16.52 -53.25 2.37
N ILE A 25 -17.27 -54.16 1.73
CA ILE A 25 -18.08 -55.19 2.38
C ILE A 25 -17.19 -56.16 3.15
N GLU A 26 -16.10 -56.65 2.54
CA GLU A 26 -15.16 -57.58 3.17
C GLU A 26 -14.56 -56.99 4.45
N ASN A 27 -14.01 -55.78 4.36
CA ASN A 27 -13.41 -55.10 5.52
C ASN A 27 -14.42 -54.85 6.64
N LEU A 28 -15.64 -54.40 6.32
CA LEU A 28 -16.68 -54.16 7.32
C LEU A 28 -17.21 -55.46 7.96
N ASN A 29 -17.28 -56.56 7.20
CA ASN A 29 -17.68 -57.86 7.73
C ASN A 29 -16.64 -58.44 8.69
N ASN A 30 -15.35 -58.17 8.43
CA ASN A 30 -14.23 -58.51 9.31
C ASN A 30 -14.05 -57.54 10.49
N ASP A 31 -15.04 -56.67 10.76
CA ASP A 31 -15.05 -55.64 11.80
C ASP A 31 -13.87 -54.63 11.71
N GLU A 32 -13.30 -54.46 10.52
CA GLU A 32 -12.26 -53.47 10.26
C GLU A 32 -12.85 -52.07 9.97
N SER A 33 -12.05 -51.03 10.21
CA SER A 33 -12.42 -49.66 9.85
C SER A 33 -11.99 -49.34 8.41
N VAL A 34 -12.84 -48.62 7.69
CA VAL A 34 -12.64 -48.26 6.29
C VAL A 34 -12.49 -46.76 6.13
N ILE A 35 -11.60 -46.35 5.22
CA ILE A 35 -11.32 -44.93 4.95
C ILE A 35 -11.77 -44.57 3.54
N LEU A 36 -12.85 -43.80 3.42
CA LEU A 36 -13.40 -43.36 2.14
C LEU A 36 -12.75 -42.04 1.72
N LYS A 37 -12.20 -42.02 0.50
CA LYS A 37 -11.57 -40.82 -0.13
C LYS A 37 -10.57 -40.12 0.80
N ASN A 38 -9.82 -40.89 1.59
CA ASN A 38 -8.83 -40.40 2.56
C ASN A 38 -9.40 -39.41 3.61
N THR A 39 -10.72 -39.40 3.81
CA THR A 39 -11.40 -38.38 4.64
C THR A 39 -12.32 -39.01 5.67
N PHE A 40 -13.27 -39.84 5.24
CA PHE A 40 -14.27 -40.41 6.14
C PHE A 40 -13.82 -41.77 6.66
N ARG A 41 -13.81 -41.94 7.98
CA ARG A 41 -13.45 -43.17 8.68
C ARG A 41 -14.71 -43.79 9.24
N PHE A 42 -15.10 -44.93 8.69
CA PHE A 42 -16.28 -45.65 9.13
C PHE A 42 -15.93 -47.03 9.65
N SER A 43 -16.81 -47.56 10.48
CA SER A 43 -16.84 -48.96 10.90
C SER A 43 -18.25 -49.51 10.69
N LYS A 44 -18.42 -50.79 10.95
CA LYS A 44 -19.73 -51.45 10.90
C LYS A 44 -20.81 -50.79 11.77
N ASN A 45 -20.42 -50.21 12.92
CA ASN A 45 -21.34 -49.49 13.81
C ASN A 45 -21.87 -48.17 13.23
N ASP A 46 -21.25 -47.67 12.17
CA ASP A 46 -21.66 -46.45 11.50
C ASP A 46 -22.62 -46.72 10.33
N LEU A 47 -22.98 -47.98 10.05
CA LEU A 47 -23.98 -48.31 9.03
C LEU A 47 -25.37 -47.80 9.42
N PHE A 48 -26.09 -47.22 8.46
CA PHE A 48 -27.46 -46.75 8.68
C PHE A 48 -28.44 -47.92 8.90
N ARG A 49 -28.23 -49.02 8.18
CA ARG A 49 -28.98 -50.28 8.35
C ARG A 49 -28.04 -51.33 8.95
N PRO A 50 -28.18 -51.68 10.23
CA PRO A 50 -27.36 -52.72 10.84
C PRO A 50 -27.79 -54.10 10.31
N GLY A 51 -26.82 -54.94 9.93
CA GLY A 51 -27.04 -56.28 9.40
C GLY A 51 -25.88 -56.74 8.53
N PRO A 52 -25.86 -58.01 8.09
CA PRO A 52 -24.92 -58.46 7.06
C PRO A 52 -25.17 -57.66 5.78
N LEU A 53 -24.10 -57.14 5.19
CA LEU A 53 -24.16 -56.47 3.89
C LEU A 53 -24.32 -57.54 2.80
N GLU A 54 -25.34 -57.42 1.97
CA GLU A 54 -25.51 -58.23 0.78
C GLU A 54 -24.50 -57.79 -0.29
N ASP A 55 -23.92 -58.75 -1.01
CA ASP A 55 -22.98 -58.51 -2.11
C ASP A 55 -23.75 -58.12 -3.38
N ASP A 56 -24.41 -56.95 -3.32
CA ASP A 56 -25.02 -56.32 -4.48
C ASP A 56 -24.09 -55.20 -4.99
N PRO A 57 -23.44 -55.39 -6.15
CA PRO A 57 -22.46 -54.45 -6.69
C PRO A 57 -23.05 -53.08 -7.03
N ASP A 58 -24.38 -52.99 -7.27
CA ASP A 58 -25.05 -51.76 -7.68
C ASP A 58 -25.69 -50.98 -6.52
N THR A 59 -25.69 -51.53 -5.30
CA THR A 59 -26.31 -50.88 -4.13
C THR A 59 -25.30 -50.03 -3.34
N PRO A 60 -25.53 -48.71 -3.19
CA PRO A 60 -24.67 -47.86 -2.38
C PRO A 60 -24.72 -48.21 -0.89
N ILE A 61 -23.58 -48.22 -0.23
CA ILE A 61 -23.50 -48.41 1.21
C ILE A 61 -23.80 -47.09 1.92
N GLU A 62 -24.72 -47.13 2.88
CA GLU A 62 -25.20 -45.97 3.63
C GLU A 62 -24.59 -45.90 5.03
N PHE A 63 -23.80 -44.85 5.29
CA PHE A 63 -23.20 -44.58 6.60
C PHE A 63 -23.86 -43.39 7.28
N VAL A 64 -24.05 -43.47 8.60
CA VAL A 64 -24.42 -42.34 9.45
C VAL A 64 -23.18 -41.45 9.63
N LEU A 65 -23.14 -40.36 8.88
CA LEU A 65 -22.08 -39.36 8.99
C LEU A 65 -22.24 -38.49 10.22
N GLY A 66 -23.48 -38.12 10.55
CA GLY A 66 -23.78 -37.29 11.70
C GLY A 66 -25.21 -37.47 12.20
N ARG A 67 -25.42 -37.18 13.49
CA ARG A 67 -26.74 -37.30 14.14
C ARG A 67 -27.21 -35.93 14.60
N LEU A 68 -28.50 -35.65 14.42
CA LEU A 68 -29.09 -34.40 14.86
C LEU A 68 -29.03 -34.31 16.40
N ARG A 69 -28.49 -33.19 16.88
CA ARG A 69 -28.38 -32.81 18.29
C ARG A 69 -28.81 -31.36 18.41
N GLY A 70 -30.03 -31.16 18.92
CA GLY A 70 -30.69 -29.86 18.83
C GLY A 70 -30.85 -29.46 17.36
N GLU A 71 -30.26 -28.32 17.00
CA GLU A 71 -30.37 -27.73 15.66
C GLU A 71 -29.20 -28.10 14.72
N TYR A 72 -28.29 -28.98 15.15
CA TYR A 72 -27.05 -29.29 14.44
C TYR A 72 -26.86 -30.78 14.22
N TYR A 73 -26.40 -31.17 13.03
CA TYR A 73 -25.86 -32.51 12.80
C TYR A 73 -24.45 -32.57 13.40
N LYS A 74 -24.29 -33.34 14.49
CA LYS A 74 -22.98 -33.63 15.08
C LYS A 74 -22.33 -34.76 14.29
N ILE A 75 -21.19 -34.45 13.68
CA ILE A 75 -20.26 -35.40 13.07
C ILE A 75 -19.14 -35.62 14.09
N ASP A 76 -18.94 -36.88 14.49
CA ASP A 76 -17.91 -37.24 15.45
C ASP A 76 -16.50 -37.06 14.87
N GLY A 77 -15.57 -36.53 15.67
CA GLY A 77 -14.19 -36.34 15.25
C GLY A 77 -13.53 -37.64 14.78
N ARG A 78 -13.91 -38.80 15.37
CA ARG A 78 -13.48 -40.13 14.92
C ARG A 78 -13.75 -40.35 13.43
N ILE A 79 -14.93 -39.96 12.96
CA ILE A 79 -15.36 -40.16 11.56
C ILE A 79 -14.53 -39.29 10.61
N MET A 80 -14.02 -38.15 11.07
CA MET A 80 -13.18 -37.25 10.25
C MET A 80 -11.67 -37.45 10.50
N GLY A 81 -11.30 -38.31 11.44
CA GLY A 81 -9.91 -38.44 11.90
C GLY A 81 -9.38 -37.16 12.55
N THR A 82 -10.24 -36.45 13.29
CA THR A 82 -9.96 -35.19 14.00
C THR A 82 -10.19 -35.34 15.50
N THR A 83 -9.52 -34.49 16.29
CA THR A 83 -9.73 -34.40 17.76
C THR A 83 -11.00 -33.65 18.13
N ILE A 84 -11.48 -32.79 17.23
CA ILE A 84 -12.67 -31.98 17.40
C ILE A 84 -13.86 -32.61 16.68
N SER A 85 -15.06 -32.43 17.22
CA SER A 85 -16.33 -32.71 16.54
C SER A 85 -16.77 -31.52 15.67
N ILE A 86 -17.60 -31.80 14.68
CA ILE A 86 -18.12 -30.81 13.74
C ILE A 86 -19.64 -30.75 13.86
N PHE A 87 -20.17 -29.54 14.00
CA PHE A 87 -21.60 -29.29 14.11
C PHE A 87 -22.08 -28.48 12.90
N LEU A 88 -22.83 -29.13 12.00
CA LEU A 88 -23.41 -28.49 10.82
C LEU A 88 -24.87 -28.13 11.09
N TYR A 89 -25.23 -26.85 10.98
CA TYR A 89 -26.62 -26.42 11.17
C TYR A 89 -27.56 -27.12 10.18
N LYS A 90 -28.73 -27.55 10.66
CA LYS A 90 -29.62 -28.47 9.94
C LYS A 90 -30.11 -28.00 8.57
N SER A 91 -30.14 -26.67 8.32
CA SER A 91 -30.57 -26.10 7.04
C SER A 91 -29.46 -26.06 5.98
N ILE A 92 -28.22 -26.36 6.34
CA ILE A 92 -27.08 -26.29 5.41
C ILE A 92 -27.15 -27.45 4.43
N LYS A 93 -27.19 -27.14 3.13
CA LYS A 93 -27.04 -28.15 2.08
C LYS A 93 -25.59 -28.63 2.01
N VAL A 94 -25.37 -29.84 2.52
CA VAL A 94 -24.05 -30.50 2.59
C VAL A 94 -23.56 -30.86 1.20
N SER A 95 -22.27 -30.66 0.95
CA SER A 95 -21.59 -30.99 -0.30
C SER A 95 -20.25 -31.65 -0.02
N ILE A 96 -19.79 -32.54 -0.90
CA ILE A 96 -18.49 -33.21 -0.77
C ILE A 96 -17.33 -32.20 -0.66
N LYS A 97 -17.47 -31.02 -1.27
CA LYS A 97 -16.48 -29.93 -1.23
C LYS A 97 -16.28 -29.34 0.17
N PHE A 98 -17.20 -29.58 1.11
CA PHE A 98 -17.02 -29.16 2.50
C PHE A 98 -16.01 -30.03 3.24
N PHE A 99 -15.85 -31.26 2.80
CA PHE A 99 -14.99 -32.25 3.47
C PHE A 99 -13.70 -32.49 2.69
N ILE A 100 -13.74 -32.39 1.36
CA ILE A 100 -12.63 -32.74 0.48
C ILE A 100 -12.33 -31.57 -0.45
N ALA A 101 -11.11 -31.03 -0.33
CA ALA A 101 -10.54 -30.04 -1.25
C ALA A 101 -9.70 -30.72 -2.35
N VAL A 102 -9.02 -29.93 -3.19
CA VAL A 102 -8.25 -30.44 -4.33
C VAL A 102 -7.25 -31.53 -3.91
N LYS A 103 -6.99 -32.51 -4.79
CA LYS A 103 -6.09 -33.65 -4.52
C LYS A 103 -6.43 -34.41 -3.22
N SER A 104 -7.73 -34.55 -2.92
CA SER A 104 -8.22 -35.30 -1.75
C SER A 104 -7.71 -34.77 -0.41
N ILE A 105 -7.50 -33.44 -0.29
CA ILE A 105 -7.13 -32.81 0.98
C ILE A 105 -8.34 -32.85 1.93
N PRO A 106 -8.24 -33.50 3.11
CA PRO A 106 -9.34 -33.53 4.08
C PRO A 106 -9.44 -32.17 4.78
N VAL A 107 -10.48 -31.42 4.46
CA VAL A 107 -10.70 -30.04 4.90
C VAL A 107 -10.70 -29.95 6.42
N PHE A 108 -11.52 -30.77 7.08
CA PHE A 108 -11.66 -30.70 8.53
C PHE A 108 -10.41 -31.17 9.29
N LYS A 109 -9.59 -32.05 8.70
CA LYS A 109 -8.28 -32.40 9.26
C LYS A 109 -7.30 -31.23 9.24
N LYS A 110 -7.39 -30.36 8.23
CA LYS A 110 -6.60 -29.12 8.18
C LYS A 110 -7.14 -28.06 9.13
N ILE A 111 -8.46 -27.96 9.26
CA ILE A 111 -9.09 -27.08 10.26
C ILE A 111 -8.73 -27.52 11.68
N SER A 112 -8.81 -28.83 11.99
CA SER A 112 -8.48 -29.35 13.33
C SER A 112 -7.00 -29.21 13.69
N ALA A 113 -6.12 -28.98 12.73
CA ALA A 113 -4.71 -28.71 12.99
C ALA A 113 -4.48 -27.30 13.58
N VAL A 114 -5.47 -26.41 13.49
CA VAL A 114 -5.41 -25.02 13.97
C VAL A 114 -6.51 -24.67 14.97
N LEU A 115 -7.35 -25.65 15.35
CA LEU A 115 -8.42 -25.48 16.33
C LEU A 115 -8.22 -26.42 17.52
N THR A 116 -8.55 -25.92 18.71
CA THR A 116 -8.53 -26.69 19.97
C THR A 116 -9.93 -27.08 20.44
N GLU A 117 -10.98 -26.52 19.87
CA GLU A 117 -12.38 -26.72 20.27
C GLU A 117 -13.25 -27.19 19.10
N ASP A 118 -14.41 -27.75 19.42
CA ASP A 118 -15.43 -28.17 18.46
C ASP A 118 -15.92 -26.98 17.62
N ILE A 119 -16.16 -27.23 16.33
CA ILE A 119 -16.56 -26.19 15.37
C ILE A 119 -18.05 -26.24 15.07
N PHE A 120 -18.73 -25.11 15.22
CA PHE A 120 -20.11 -24.90 14.79
C PHE A 120 -20.14 -24.11 13.47
N ILE A 121 -20.91 -24.59 12.50
CA ILE A 121 -21.06 -23.94 11.18
C ILE A 121 -22.53 -23.60 10.96
N GLY A 122 -22.81 -22.31 10.79
CA GLY A 122 -24.15 -21.74 10.63
C GLY A 122 -25.00 -21.76 11.91
N GLY A 123 -26.28 -21.39 11.75
CA GLY A 123 -27.24 -21.28 12.86
C GLY A 123 -26.96 -20.10 13.78
N SER A 124 -27.52 -20.14 14.99
CA SER A 124 -27.52 -19.04 15.96
C SER A 124 -26.59 -19.25 17.17
N ASN A 125 -25.74 -20.28 17.15
CA ASN A 125 -24.75 -20.47 18.22
C ASN A 125 -23.76 -19.27 18.22
N ALA A 126 -23.48 -18.71 19.40
CA ALA A 126 -22.62 -17.54 19.58
C ALA A 126 -21.21 -17.71 18.99
N ASN A 127 -20.69 -18.94 18.99
CA ASN A 127 -19.37 -19.29 18.46
C ASN A 127 -19.46 -19.97 17.08
N ALA A 128 -20.60 -19.89 16.38
CA ALA A 128 -20.72 -20.45 15.04
C ALA A 128 -20.02 -19.60 13.99
N LEU A 129 -19.23 -20.27 13.14
CA LEU A 129 -18.76 -19.70 11.89
C LEU A 129 -19.95 -19.55 10.93
N PRO A 130 -20.29 -18.33 10.47
CA PRO A 130 -21.39 -18.14 9.53
C PRO A 130 -21.19 -18.96 8.25
N GLU A 131 -22.27 -19.51 7.69
CA GLU A 131 -22.19 -20.38 6.50
C GLU A 131 -21.47 -19.68 5.33
N ALA A 132 -21.72 -18.38 5.12
CA ALA A 132 -21.06 -17.59 4.10
C ALA A 132 -19.54 -17.53 4.28
N GLU A 133 -19.07 -17.38 5.51
CA GLU A 133 -17.64 -17.36 5.86
C GLU A 133 -17.02 -18.75 5.75
N PHE A 134 -17.73 -19.80 6.17
CA PHE A 134 -17.29 -21.18 5.94
C PHE A 134 -17.13 -21.47 4.45
N ARG A 135 -18.09 -21.06 3.60
CA ARG A 135 -17.98 -21.21 2.15
C ARG A 135 -16.81 -20.42 1.56
N LYS A 136 -16.48 -19.24 2.09
CA LYS A 136 -15.27 -18.48 1.72
C LYS A 136 -14.00 -19.22 2.15
N LEU A 137 -13.96 -19.79 3.35
CA LEU A 137 -12.85 -20.63 3.82
C LEU A 137 -12.60 -21.80 2.87
N ILE A 138 -13.66 -22.53 2.47
CA ILE A 138 -13.55 -23.62 1.49
C ILE A 138 -12.97 -23.12 0.16
N LYS A 139 -13.38 -21.93 -0.32
CA LYS A 139 -12.84 -21.32 -1.54
C LYS A 139 -11.38 -20.87 -1.40
N ASN A 140 -10.89 -20.63 -0.18
CA ASN A 140 -9.52 -20.22 0.06
C ASN A 140 -8.51 -21.37 0.02
N PHE A 141 -8.96 -22.64 0.12
CA PHE A 141 -8.08 -23.78 -0.09
C PHE A 141 -7.42 -23.69 -1.47
N PRO A 142 -6.11 -24.00 -1.58
CA PRO A 142 -5.39 -23.90 -2.83
C PRO A 142 -5.97 -24.88 -3.86
N ASN A 143 -5.97 -24.49 -5.13
CA ASN A 143 -6.28 -25.40 -6.25
C ASN A 143 -4.99 -26.04 -6.81
N THR A 144 -5.13 -26.95 -7.79
CA THR A 144 -3.98 -27.64 -8.39
C THR A 144 -2.95 -26.69 -8.97
N TYR A 145 -3.40 -25.61 -9.63
CA TYR A 145 -2.52 -24.62 -10.25
C TYR A 145 -1.76 -23.79 -9.20
N GLU A 146 -2.42 -23.40 -8.11
CA GLU A 146 -1.80 -22.71 -6.97
C GLU A 146 -0.73 -23.57 -6.30
N LEU A 147 -1.03 -24.85 -6.05
CA LEU A 147 -0.06 -25.80 -5.50
C LEU A 147 1.15 -26.00 -6.42
N GLN A 148 0.92 -26.06 -7.74
CA GLN A 148 1.99 -26.17 -8.72
C GLN A 148 2.86 -24.91 -8.70
N LYS A 149 2.26 -23.72 -8.72
CA LYS A 149 2.98 -22.44 -8.66
C LYS A 149 3.79 -22.30 -7.38
N TYR A 150 3.24 -22.72 -6.25
CA TYR A 150 3.97 -22.75 -4.99
C TYR A 150 5.19 -23.69 -5.05
N ALA A 151 5.02 -24.90 -5.58
CA ALA A 151 6.14 -25.84 -5.74
C ALA A 151 7.23 -25.29 -6.68
N GLU A 152 6.85 -24.74 -7.83
CA GLU A 152 7.75 -24.07 -8.77
C GLU A 152 8.52 -22.92 -8.10
N ALA A 153 7.84 -22.10 -7.29
CA ALA A 153 8.46 -21.01 -6.53
C ALA A 153 9.50 -21.52 -5.53
N ARG A 154 9.18 -22.57 -4.76
CA ARG A 154 10.11 -23.17 -3.79
C ARG A 154 11.36 -23.77 -4.46
N ILE A 155 11.20 -24.41 -5.62
CA ILE A 155 12.33 -24.95 -6.38
C ILE A 155 13.19 -23.82 -6.96
N SER A 156 12.55 -22.81 -7.56
CA SER A 156 13.22 -21.64 -8.12
C SER A 156 14.07 -20.91 -7.07
N ALA A 157 13.51 -20.70 -5.87
CA ALA A 157 14.19 -20.05 -4.75
C ALA A 157 15.51 -20.73 -4.36
N VAL A 158 15.54 -22.06 -4.39
CA VAL A 158 16.75 -22.84 -4.06
C VAL A 158 17.77 -22.75 -5.20
N LEU A 159 17.33 -22.94 -6.44
CA LEU A 159 18.22 -23.06 -7.60
C LEU A 159 18.77 -21.72 -8.10
N LYS A 160 18.13 -20.58 -7.80
CA LYS A 160 18.53 -19.24 -8.28
C LYS A 160 19.94 -18.81 -7.83
N ASN A 161 20.48 -19.43 -6.78
CA ASN A 161 21.86 -19.20 -6.33
C ASN A 161 22.91 -20.06 -7.04
N TYR A 162 22.49 -21.02 -7.86
CA TYR A 162 23.38 -22.04 -8.46
C TYR A 162 23.31 -22.10 -9.98
N VAL A 163 22.29 -21.48 -10.60
CA VAL A 163 22.03 -21.56 -12.05
C VAL A 163 21.65 -20.18 -12.57
N ASP A 164 22.37 -19.71 -13.60
CA ASP A 164 22.16 -18.37 -14.18
C ASP A 164 20.88 -18.25 -15.01
N SER A 165 20.44 -19.34 -15.65
CA SER A 165 19.23 -19.38 -16.49
C SER A 165 18.10 -20.09 -15.76
N ILE A 166 17.37 -19.35 -14.92
CA ILE A 166 16.23 -19.87 -14.17
C ILE A 166 14.97 -19.04 -14.38
N ILE A 167 13.84 -19.73 -14.47
CA ILE A 167 12.52 -19.11 -14.45
C ILE A 167 12.23 -18.64 -13.02
N ASP A 168 11.87 -17.36 -12.86
CA ASP A 168 11.45 -16.82 -11.57
C ASP A 168 10.07 -17.35 -11.19
N GLY A 169 10.06 -18.43 -10.41
CA GLY A 169 8.84 -19.06 -9.92
C GLY A 169 8.16 -18.24 -8.83
N GLU A 170 8.94 -17.48 -8.04
CA GLU A 170 8.43 -16.63 -6.96
C GLU A 170 7.59 -15.49 -7.52
N GLU A 171 8.08 -14.80 -8.55
CA GLU A 171 7.34 -13.75 -9.25
C GLU A 171 6.01 -14.27 -9.82
N LYS A 172 6.03 -15.44 -10.47
CA LYS A 172 4.83 -16.07 -11.05
C LYS A 172 3.80 -16.44 -9.98
N TYR A 173 4.23 -16.97 -8.84
CA TYR A 173 3.34 -17.28 -7.72
C TYR A 173 2.76 -16.01 -7.09
N ASN A 174 3.58 -14.99 -6.82
CA ASN A 174 3.13 -13.73 -6.24
C ASN A 174 2.12 -13.01 -7.16
N THR A 175 2.37 -13.00 -8.46
CA THR A 175 1.44 -12.44 -9.46
C THR A 175 0.08 -13.14 -9.41
N TYR A 176 0.07 -14.47 -9.29
CA TYR A 176 -1.16 -15.24 -9.13
C TYR A 176 -1.90 -14.89 -7.84
N MET A 177 -1.19 -14.84 -6.70
CA MET A 177 -1.78 -14.54 -5.40
C MET A 177 -2.35 -13.11 -5.32
N ASN A 178 -1.68 -12.13 -5.92
CA ASN A 178 -2.15 -10.74 -5.99
C ASN A 178 -3.47 -10.61 -6.75
N LYS A 179 -3.69 -11.43 -7.79
CA LYS A 179 -4.99 -11.48 -8.49
C LYS A 179 -6.10 -12.07 -7.63
N LYS A 180 -5.77 -13.04 -6.75
CA LYS A 180 -6.72 -13.73 -5.89
C LYS A 180 -7.20 -12.86 -4.71
N ILE A 181 -6.36 -11.94 -4.20
CA ILE A 181 -6.60 -11.20 -2.95
C ILE A 181 -7.19 -9.78 -3.17
N SER A 182 -7.48 -9.36 -4.40
CA SER A 182 -7.79 -7.95 -4.72
C SER A 182 -9.01 -7.36 -3.97
N GLN A 183 -8.78 -6.83 -2.77
CA GLN A 183 -9.59 -5.78 -2.17
C GLN A 183 -9.02 -4.45 -2.67
N LYS A 184 -9.75 -3.77 -3.55
CA LYS A 184 -9.40 -2.40 -3.94
C LYS A 184 -9.77 -1.47 -2.78
N GLY A 185 -8.78 -0.81 -2.21
CA GLY A 185 -8.99 0.27 -1.23
C GLY A 185 -9.67 1.49 -1.86
N LEU A 186 -10.09 2.42 -1.00
CA LEU A 186 -10.64 3.70 -1.44
C LEU A 186 -9.61 4.47 -2.29
N ASN A 187 -10.02 4.92 -3.48
CA ASN A 187 -9.20 5.80 -4.30
C ASN A 187 -9.24 7.23 -3.75
N LEU A 188 -8.24 7.60 -2.94
CA LEU A 188 -8.14 8.96 -2.37
C LEU A 188 -7.98 10.05 -3.43
N SER A 189 -7.33 9.72 -4.55
CA SER A 189 -7.14 10.67 -5.67
C SER A 189 -8.49 11.08 -6.26
N GLU A 190 -9.38 10.11 -6.51
CA GLU A 190 -10.75 10.40 -6.95
C GLU A 190 -11.54 11.18 -5.90
N LYS A 191 -11.40 10.82 -4.61
CA LYS A 191 -12.14 11.47 -3.52
C LYS A 191 -11.82 12.96 -3.37
N TYR A 192 -10.54 13.33 -3.53
CA TYR A 192 -10.08 14.71 -3.30
C TYR A 192 -9.77 15.49 -4.58
N LYS A 193 -10.09 14.90 -5.74
CA LYS A 193 -9.81 15.46 -7.07
C LYS A 193 -10.32 16.89 -7.23
N TYR A 194 -11.58 17.13 -6.86
CA TYR A 194 -12.22 18.44 -7.02
C TYR A 194 -11.58 19.50 -6.10
N GLN A 195 -11.27 19.14 -4.86
CA GLN A 195 -10.64 20.06 -3.90
C GLN A 195 -9.21 20.40 -4.31
N GLU A 196 -8.45 19.42 -4.79
CA GLU A 196 -7.10 19.66 -5.31
C GLU A 196 -7.13 20.53 -6.57
N LEU A 197 -8.06 20.27 -7.49
CA LEU A 197 -8.25 21.08 -8.69
C LEU A 197 -8.59 22.54 -8.34
N GLU A 198 -9.57 22.75 -7.47
CA GLU A 198 -9.98 24.08 -6.99
C GLU A 198 -8.80 24.83 -6.36
N LYS A 199 -8.00 24.15 -5.52
CA LYS A 199 -6.78 24.72 -4.92
C LYS A 199 -5.79 25.17 -6.00
N TYR A 200 -5.46 24.32 -6.98
CA TYR A 200 -4.49 24.67 -8.02
C TYR A 200 -4.98 25.79 -8.93
N GLU A 201 -6.28 25.80 -9.30
CA GLU A 201 -6.89 26.87 -10.10
C GLU A 201 -6.88 28.21 -9.35
N ALA A 202 -7.18 28.20 -8.05
CA ALA A 202 -7.11 29.40 -7.21
C ALA A 202 -5.67 29.96 -7.10
N ILE A 203 -4.68 29.08 -6.91
CA ILE A 203 -3.26 29.47 -6.88
C ILE A 203 -2.84 30.07 -8.23
N LEU A 204 -3.18 29.41 -9.34
CA LEU A 204 -2.87 29.87 -10.69
C LEU A 204 -3.46 31.26 -10.95
N HIS A 205 -4.76 31.42 -10.68
CA HIS A 205 -5.47 32.68 -10.88
C HIS A 205 -4.85 33.82 -10.04
N LYS A 206 -4.52 33.54 -8.77
CA LYS A 206 -3.85 34.51 -7.90
C LYS A 206 -2.50 34.93 -8.48
N LEU A 207 -1.68 33.97 -8.92
CA LEU A 207 -0.35 34.22 -9.45
C LEU A 207 -0.39 35.03 -10.75
N GLU A 208 -1.27 34.69 -11.68
CA GLU A 208 -1.48 35.43 -12.93
C GLU A 208 -1.89 36.88 -12.66
N LYS A 209 -2.90 37.08 -11.79
CA LYS A 209 -3.37 38.42 -11.43
C LYS A 209 -2.28 39.27 -10.75
N MET A 210 -1.45 38.66 -9.91
CA MET A 210 -0.32 39.35 -9.28
C MET A 210 0.70 39.81 -10.32
N LEU A 211 1.03 38.98 -11.31
CA LEU A 211 1.96 39.33 -12.37
C LEU A 211 1.40 40.41 -13.30
N ASP A 212 0.09 40.43 -13.56
CA ASP A 212 -0.58 41.49 -14.34
C ASP A 212 -0.56 42.85 -13.62
N SER A 213 -0.43 42.84 -12.29
CA SER A 213 -0.42 44.04 -11.44
C SER A 213 0.89 44.19 -10.66
N GLU A 214 2.00 43.71 -11.23
CA GLU A 214 3.31 43.64 -10.59
C GLU A 214 3.75 44.97 -9.98
N GLU A 215 3.55 46.09 -10.67
CA GLU A 215 3.93 47.44 -10.21
C GLU A 215 3.22 47.86 -8.92
N SER A 216 2.06 47.26 -8.61
CA SER A 216 1.26 47.58 -7.42
C SER A 216 1.81 46.99 -6.12
N TYR A 217 2.80 46.09 -6.18
CA TYR A 217 3.40 45.45 -5.02
C TYR A 217 4.81 45.96 -4.76
N ASN A 218 5.12 46.26 -3.50
CA ASN A 218 6.52 46.35 -3.08
C ASN A 218 7.10 44.95 -2.82
N GLU A 219 8.43 44.86 -2.70
CA GLU A 219 9.16 43.61 -2.48
C GLU A 219 8.59 42.79 -1.32
N LYS A 220 8.35 43.44 -0.17
CA LYS A 220 7.87 42.76 1.04
C LYS A 220 6.46 42.21 0.87
N GLN A 221 5.57 42.96 0.22
CA GLN A 221 4.22 42.49 -0.11
C GLN A 221 4.30 41.31 -1.08
N TRP A 222 5.13 41.42 -2.12
CA TRP A 222 5.34 40.35 -3.09
C TRP A 222 5.83 39.06 -2.43
N GLN A 223 6.86 39.14 -1.58
CA GLN A 223 7.36 38.01 -0.82
C GLN A 223 6.28 37.36 0.05
N ALA A 224 5.46 38.15 0.74
CA ALA A 224 4.39 37.64 1.60
C ALA A 224 3.28 36.92 0.83
N GLU A 225 2.92 37.42 -0.37
CA GLU A 225 1.91 36.80 -1.21
C GLU A 225 2.40 35.51 -1.88
N ILE A 226 3.64 35.51 -2.40
CA ILE A 226 4.25 34.30 -2.99
C ILE A 226 4.52 33.24 -1.93
N LEU A 227 4.88 33.62 -0.70
CA LEU A 227 5.08 32.68 0.40
C LEU A 227 3.81 31.84 0.66
N GLN A 228 2.62 32.44 0.61
CA GLN A 228 1.36 31.70 0.76
C GLN A 228 1.22 30.62 -0.33
N ILE A 229 1.57 30.95 -1.58
CA ILE A 229 1.55 30.01 -2.70
C ILE A 229 2.52 28.87 -2.47
N ILE A 230 3.77 29.17 -2.08
CA ILE A 230 4.79 28.16 -1.83
C ILE A 230 4.36 27.21 -0.70
N LEU A 231 3.76 27.70 0.38
CA LEU A 231 3.30 26.83 1.47
C LEU A 231 2.14 25.90 1.06
N LEU A 232 1.28 26.32 0.13
CA LEU A 232 0.23 25.46 -0.42
C LEU A 232 0.78 24.38 -1.37
N LEU A 233 1.86 24.68 -2.10
CA LEU A 233 2.50 23.75 -3.03
C LEU A 233 3.48 22.80 -2.35
N TYR A 234 4.07 23.21 -1.22
CA TYR A 234 5.03 22.43 -0.46
C TYR A 234 4.51 22.21 0.98
N PRO A 235 3.46 21.38 1.17
CA PRO A 235 2.80 21.18 2.46
C PRO A 235 3.70 20.52 3.51
N LYS A 236 4.91 20.06 3.14
CA LYS A 236 5.90 19.55 4.08
C LYS A 236 6.36 20.62 5.08
N TYR A 237 6.32 21.90 4.70
CA TYR A 237 6.75 23.02 5.54
C TYR A 237 5.61 23.45 6.47
N ILE A 238 5.82 23.28 7.78
CA ILE A 238 4.80 23.54 8.80
C ILE A 238 5.02 24.84 9.55
N CYS A 239 6.24 25.39 9.50
CA CYS A 239 6.57 26.68 10.11
C CYS A 239 7.48 27.49 9.19
N VAL A 240 7.32 28.81 9.22
CA VAL A 240 8.17 29.76 8.51
C VAL A 240 8.58 30.89 9.42
N PHE A 241 9.86 31.23 9.39
CA PHE A 241 10.44 32.30 10.19
C PHE A 241 11.09 33.35 9.27
N PRO A 242 10.42 34.50 9.08
CA PRO A 242 11.01 35.63 8.38
C PRO A 242 12.20 36.22 9.15
N GLU A 243 13.20 36.71 8.42
CA GLU A 243 14.42 37.32 8.97
C GLU A 243 15.10 36.45 10.05
N ALA A 244 15.14 35.13 9.82
CA ALA A 244 15.66 34.19 10.80
C ALA A 244 17.16 34.43 11.04
N PRO A 245 17.62 34.51 12.29
CA PRO A 245 19.01 34.76 12.59
C PRO A 245 19.87 33.57 12.16
N VAL A 246 21.05 33.84 11.62
CA VAL A 246 22.09 32.84 11.38
C VAL A 246 23.46 33.44 11.72
N LYS A 247 24.34 32.65 12.34
CA LYS A 247 25.67 33.11 12.75
C LYS A 247 26.72 32.77 11.69
N ASP A 248 27.39 33.79 11.15
CA ASP A 248 28.67 33.61 10.46
C ASP A 248 29.74 33.38 11.52
N THR A 249 30.15 32.13 11.69
CA THR A 249 31.10 31.71 12.73
C THR A 249 32.55 32.10 12.44
N TYR A 250 32.88 32.44 11.19
CA TYR A 250 34.25 32.82 10.81
C TYR A 250 34.52 34.30 11.01
N HIS A 251 33.54 35.15 10.69
CA HIS A 251 33.67 36.60 10.83
C HIS A 251 32.97 37.15 12.08
N ASP A 252 32.43 36.26 12.92
CA ASP A 252 31.65 36.57 14.12
C ASP A 252 30.46 37.51 13.87
N LYS A 253 29.86 37.46 12.67
CA LYS A 253 28.76 38.34 12.27
C LYS A 253 27.40 37.64 12.37
N ASN A 254 26.40 38.38 12.85
CA ASN A 254 25.01 37.93 12.77
C ASN A 254 24.44 38.32 11.40
N LYS A 255 23.83 37.35 10.74
CA LYS A 255 23.13 37.50 9.47
C LYS A 255 21.66 37.11 9.65
N LYS A 256 20.84 37.43 8.64
CA LYS A 256 19.42 37.12 8.62
C LYS A 256 19.09 36.44 7.31
N ILE A 257 18.45 35.28 7.39
CA ILE A 257 17.87 34.56 6.26
C ILE A 257 16.49 35.16 6.02
N ASP A 258 16.16 35.49 4.77
CA ASP A 258 14.88 36.12 4.41
C ASP A 258 13.71 35.27 4.91
N LEU A 259 13.67 33.99 4.53
CA LEU A 259 12.69 33.03 5.02
C LEU A 259 13.38 31.70 5.36
N LEU A 260 13.31 31.31 6.63
CA LEU A 260 13.68 29.98 7.09
C LEU A 260 12.43 29.12 7.16
N LEU A 261 12.39 28.08 6.34
CA LEU A 261 11.32 27.08 6.31
C LEU A 261 11.67 25.94 7.26
N VAL A 262 10.68 25.38 7.95
CA VAL A 262 10.85 24.19 8.80
C VAL A 262 9.84 23.13 8.43
N ASP A 263 10.35 21.94 8.07
CA ASP A 263 9.52 20.81 7.67
C ASP A 263 8.89 20.09 8.88
N SER A 264 7.99 19.13 8.62
CA SER A 264 7.33 18.33 9.66
C SER A 264 8.26 17.46 10.50
N SER A 265 9.53 17.29 10.11
CA SER A 265 10.57 16.56 10.84
C SER A 265 11.52 17.48 11.62
N GLY A 266 11.32 18.79 11.49
CA GLY A 266 12.09 19.86 12.12
C GLY A 266 13.26 20.37 11.30
N ASN A 267 13.50 19.85 10.09
CA ASN A 267 14.65 20.25 9.28
C ASN A 267 14.42 21.63 8.68
N THR A 268 15.49 22.42 8.61
CA THR A 268 15.47 23.76 8.03
C THR A 268 15.81 23.78 6.55
N ASP A 269 15.04 24.52 5.76
CA ASP A 269 15.37 24.93 4.39
C ASP A 269 15.29 26.46 4.28
N ILE A 270 15.84 27.02 3.19
CA ILE A 270 15.88 28.47 2.94
C ILE A 270 15.01 28.79 1.74
N LEU A 271 14.21 29.86 1.83
CA LEU A 271 13.45 30.39 0.71
C LEU A 271 13.83 31.85 0.47
N GLU A 272 14.25 32.15 -0.76
CA GLU A 272 14.45 33.50 -1.24
C GLU A 272 13.43 33.78 -2.34
N ILE A 273 12.66 34.86 -2.16
CA ILE A 273 11.70 35.33 -3.17
C ILE A 273 12.14 36.73 -3.59
N LYS A 274 12.25 36.96 -4.90
CA LYS A 274 12.50 38.30 -5.47
C LYS A 274 11.33 38.74 -6.33
N LYS A 275 10.82 39.95 -6.15
CA LYS A 275 9.87 40.55 -7.10
C LYS A 275 10.45 40.43 -8.52
N PRO A 276 9.65 40.07 -9.53
CA PRO A 276 10.14 40.04 -10.90
C PRO A 276 10.65 41.43 -11.32
N PHE A 277 11.61 41.42 -12.24
CA PHE A 277 12.04 42.57 -13.01
C PHE A 277 12.76 42.06 -14.26
N ASP A 278 12.79 42.89 -15.31
CA ASP A 278 13.35 42.49 -16.59
C ASP A 278 14.83 42.10 -16.51
N ASN A 279 15.22 41.09 -17.29
CA ASN A 279 16.61 40.67 -17.49
C ASN A 279 17.35 40.35 -16.18
N CYS A 280 16.85 39.41 -15.38
CA CYS A 280 17.50 39.01 -14.11
C CYS A 280 18.03 37.57 -14.09
N ILE A 281 17.72 36.76 -15.10
CA ILE A 281 18.02 35.32 -15.13
C ILE A 281 19.28 35.01 -15.95
N VAL A 282 19.23 35.18 -17.28
CA VAL A 282 20.34 34.88 -18.20
C VAL A 282 20.63 36.05 -19.14
N THR A 283 21.84 36.08 -19.70
CA THR A 283 22.28 37.15 -20.61
C THR A 283 21.44 37.22 -21.90
N LYS A 284 21.37 38.40 -22.51
CA LYS A 284 20.82 38.59 -23.86
C LYS A 284 21.80 38.19 -24.96
N ALA A 285 23.10 38.43 -24.73
CA ALA A 285 24.17 38.04 -25.64
C ALA A 285 24.82 36.74 -25.17
N MET A 286 25.32 35.95 -26.12
CA MET A 286 26.08 34.75 -25.82
C MET A 286 27.50 35.11 -25.36
N TYR A 287 28.02 34.34 -24.42
CA TYR A 287 29.42 34.29 -24.09
C TYR A 287 29.96 32.90 -24.45
N ARG A 288 30.84 32.83 -25.46
CA ARG A 288 31.36 31.56 -26.01
C ARG A 288 30.22 30.56 -26.29
N ASP A 289 29.26 30.98 -27.10
CA ASP A 289 28.10 30.18 -27.55
C ASP A 289 27.12 29.75 -26.43
N ASN A 290 27.20 30.34 -25.23
CA ASN A 290 26.30 30.02 -24.11
C ASN A 290 25.65 31.28 -23.54
N TYR A 291 24.41 31.16 -23.09
CA TYR A 291 23.74 32.14 -22.24
C TYR A 291 24.06 31.86 -20.77
N ILE A 292 24.68 32.83 -20.11
CA ILE A 292 25.19 32.66 -18.73
C ILE A 292 24.26 33.31 -17.71
N PRO A 293 24.26 32.85 -16.44
CA PRO A 293 23.44 33.47 -15.41
C PRO A 293 23.86 34.93 -15.18
N LEU A 294 22.86 35.81 -15.02
CA LEU A 294 23.10 37.21 -14.70
C LEU A 294 23.57 37.38 -13.26
N ARG A 295 24.08 38.59 -12.97
CA ARG A 295 24.63 38.95 -11.65
C ARG A 295 23.62 38.73 -10.53
N GLU A 296 22.36 39.05 -10.76
CA GLU A 296 21.29 38.93 -9.76
C GLU A 296 21.02 37.46 -9.40
N LEU A 297 20.82 36.59 -10.40
CA LEU A 297 20.69 35.15 -10.17
C LEU A 297 21.94 34.58 -9.48
N SER A 298 23.13 34.92 -9.98
CA SER A 298 24.40 34.44 -9.42
C SER A 298 24.61 34.90 -7.98
N GLY A 299 24.24 36.14 -7.67
CA GLY A 299 24.30 36.71 -6.33
C GLY A 299 23.33 36.03 -5.37
N THR A 300 22.12 35.73 -5.83
CA THR A 300 21.09 35.04 -5.05
C THR A 300 21.49 33.59 -4.74
N VAL A 301 22.03 32.88 -5.73
CA VAL A 301 22.60 31.53 -5.55
C VAL A 301 23.71 31.55 -4.50
N MET A 302 24.68 32.46 -4.65
CA MET A 302 25.78 32.63 -3.69
C MET A 302 25.27 32.96 -2.28
N GLN A 303 24.22 33.76 -2.16
CA GLN A 303 23.61 34.12 -0.88
C GLN A 303 23.02 32.89 -0.18
N ILE A 304 22.24 32.09 -0.89
CA ILE A 304 21.69 30.83 -0.34
C ILE A 304 22.81 29.87 0.04
N GLU A 305 23.81 29.66 -0.82
CA GLU A 305 24.94 28.77 -0.50
C GLU A 305 25.67 29.20 0.78
N LYS A 306 25.88 30.51 0.98
CA LYS A 306 26.44 31.03 2.22
C LYS A 306 25.54 30.79 3.42
N TYR A 307 24.23 30.93 3.30
CA TYR A 307 23.30 30.66 4.39
C TYR A 307 23.24 29.18 4.76
N ILE A 308 23.23 28.28 3.78
CA ILE A 308 23.36 26.83 4.00
C ILE A 308 24.67 26.55 4.74
N TYR A 309 25.78 27.14 4.28
CA TYR A 309 27.08 27.01 4.92
C TYR A 309 27.06 27.49 6.38
N TYR A 310 26.51 28.67 6.65
CA TYR A 310 26.43 29.22 8.00
C TYR A 310 25.54 28.38 8.92
N LEU A 311 24.39 27.92 8.45
CA LEU A 311 23.52 27.01 9.20
C LEU A 311 24.29 25.75 9.58
N ASN A 312 24.89 25.06 8.61
CA ASN A 312 25.64 23.83 8.84
C ASN A 312 26.80 24.03 9.83
N LYS A 313 27.50 25.18 9.77
CA LYS A 313 28.58 25.51 10.71
C LYS A 313 28.09 25.90 12.09
N TRP A 314 26.91 26.48 12.19
CA TRP A 314 26.30 26.81 13.48
C TRP A 314 25.83 25.56 14.23
N GLY A 315 25.33 24.57 13.48
CA GLY A 315 25.02 23.23 13.93
C GLY A 315 24.12 23.22 15.17
N LYS A 316 24.42 22.33 16.13
CA LYS A 316 23.62 22.13 17.34
C LYS A 316 23.36 23.40 18.15
N LYS A 317 24.32 24.34 18.21
CA LYS A 317 24.11 25.62 18.90
C LYS A 317 23.04 26.46 18.21
N GLY A 318 23.00 26.42 16.89
CA GLY A 318 21.95 27.05 16.09
C GLY A 318 20.60 26.41 16.30
N GLU A 319 20.53 25.07 16.27
CA GLU A 319 19.31 24.30 16.55
C GLU A 319 18.68 24.67 17.90
N GLU A 320 19.49 24.67 18.97
CA GLU A 320 19.03 25.00 20.33
C GLU A 320 18.55 26.45 20.44
N MET A 321 19.26 27.38 19.80
CA MET A 321 18.88 28.80 19.82
C MET A 321 17.59 29.05 19.03
N LEU A 322 17.50 28.55 17.79
CA LEU A 322 16.32 28.69 16.95
C LEU A 322 15.10 28.05 17.63
N THR A 323 15.25 26.83 18.18
CA THR A 323 14.18 26.14 18.90
C THR A 323 13.71 26.95 20.11
N ARG A 324 14.63 27.54 20.89
CA ARG A 324 14.28 28.38 22.04
C ARG A 324 13.59 29.68 21.60
N LYS A 325 14.12 30.33 20.56
CA LYS A 325 13.60 31.61 20.04
C LYS A 325 12.19 31.47 19.48
N TYR A 326 11.88 30.34 18.84
CA TYR A 326 10.59 30.12 18.18
C TYR A 326 9.66 29.17 18.93
N LYS A 327 9.96 28.84 20.19
CA LYS A 327 9.23 27.85 20.99
C LYS A 327 7.72 28.00 20.94
N ASP A 328 7.21 29.23 21.05
CA ASP A 328 5.76 29.52 21.08
C ASP A 328 5.07 29.35 19.71
N LYS A 329 5.85 29.25 18.63
CA LYS A 329 5.37 29.03 17.26
C LYS A 329 5.56 27.58 16.80
N LEU A 330 6.20 26.74 17.61
CA LEU A 330 6.48 25.35 17.29
C LEU A 330 5.46 24.43 17.96
N PRO A 331 5.15 23.26 17.37
CA PRO A 331 4.37 22.24 18.05
C PRO A 331 5.01 21.79 19.37
N THR A 332 4.20 21.25 20.28
CA THR A 332 4.69 20.72 21.56
C THR A 332 5.76 19.65 21.34
N ASN A 333 6.87 19.74 22.09
CA ASN A 333 8.03 18.85 22.00
C ASN A 333 8.75 18.83 20.64
N PHE A 334 8.52 19.85 19.81
CA PHE A 334 9.16 19.98 18.51
C PHE A 334 10.50 20.72 18.61
N LYS A 335 11.48 20.30 17.79
CA LYS A 335 12.82 20.90 17.75
C LYS A 335 13.23 21.20 16.32
N ILE A 336 13.82 22.37 16.12
CA ILE A 336 14.42 22.76 14.85
C ILE A 336 15.77 22.06 14.72
N LYS A 337 16.03 21.50 13.54
CA LYS A 337 17.22 20.74 13.17
C LYS A 337 17.87 21.38 11.95
N ILE A 338 19.18 21.41 11.94
CA ILE A 338 19.98 21.88 10.82
C ILE A 338 20.70 20.66 10.24
N ILE A 339 19.99 19.94 9.38
CA ILE A 339 20.48 18.73 8.72
C ILE A 339 20.40 18.95 7.23
N ASN A 340 21.57 19.18 6.61
CA ASN A 340 21.72 19.41 5.17
C ASN A 340 20.65 20.35 4.55
N PRO A 341 20.54 21.61 5.00
CA PRO A 341 19.58 22.56 4.46
C PRO A 341 19.71 22.74 2.96
N THR A 342 18.58 22.91 2.27
CA THR A 342 18.52 23.27 0.86
C THR A 342 17.89 24.65 0.66
N GLY A 343 17.99 25.17 -0.55
CA GLY A 343 17.38 26.45 -0.95
C GLY A 343 16.20 26.30 -1.92
N ILE A 344 15.33 27.30 -1.91
CA ILE A 344 14.37 27.57 -2.98
C ILE A 344 14.54 29.03 -3.37
N ILE A 345 14.76 29.29 -4.66
CA ILE A 345 14.77 30.64 -5.22
C ILE A 345 13.54 30.78 -6.11
N VAL A 346 12.73 31.80 -5.84
CA VAL A 346 11.63 32.20 -6.73
C VAL A 346 11.94 33.59 -7.26
N MET A 347 12.38 33.68 -8.52
CA MET A 347 12.74 34.95 -9.13
C MET A 347 12.63 34.95 -10.65
N GLY A 348 12.37 36.14 -11.19
CA GLY A 348 12.46 36.42 -12.62
C GLY A 348 11.34 35.85 -13.48
N ARG A 349 11.34 36.34 -14.73
CA ARG A 349 10.41 35.96 -15.79
C ARG A 349 11.17 35.29 -16.93
N ASP A 350 10.58 34.26 -17.51
CA ASP A 350 11.11 33.58 -18.71
C ASP A 350 10.16 33.61 -19.92
N ASN A 351 9.08 34.39 -19.81
CA ASN A 351 8.13 34.63 -20.91
C ASN A 351 8.78 35.29 -22.14
N ASN A 352 9.84 36.07 -21.95
CA ASN A 352 10.48 36.88 -23.01
C ASN A 352 11.88 36.38 -23.42
N ILE A 353 12.27 35.16 -23.03
CA ILE A 353 13.57 34.58 -23.43
C ILE A 353 13.39 33.52 -24.53
N SER A 354 14.38 33.43 -25.41
CA SER A 354 14.43 32.47 -26.52
C SER A 354 14.52 31.02 -26.06
N THR A 355 14.21 30.08 -26.95
CA THR A 355 14.34 28.63 -26.68
C THR A 355 15.76 28.26 -26.24
N ALA A 356 16.80 28.76 -26.92
CA ALA A 356 18.19 28.51 -26.54
C ALA A 356 18.53 29.04 -25.13
N GLN A 357 18.01 30.23 -24.77
CA GLN A 357 18.16 30.75 -23.41
C GLN A 357 17.44 29.87 -22.37
N LYS A 358 16.27 29.29 -22.70
CA LYS A 358 15.54 28.37 -21.82
C LYS A 358 16.31 27.07 -21.61
N GLU A 359 16.92 26.54 -22.66
CA GLU A 359 17.75 25.33 -22.60
C GLU A 359 18.97 25.54 -21.70
N ASP A 360 19.74 26.62 -21.92
CA ASP A 360 20.88 26.97 -21.07
C ASP A 360 20.45 27.25 -19.62
N PHE A 361 19.31 27.93 -19.43
CA PHE A 361 18.77 28.14 -18.09
C PHE A 361 18.37 26.84 -17.40
N GLU A 362 17.79 25.86 -18.11
CA GLU A 362 17.53 24.53 -17.55
C GLU A 362 18.83 23.82 -17.14
N VAL A 363 19.92 23.94 -17.91
CA VAL A 363 21.24 23.42 -17.51
C VAL A 363 21.71 24.06 -16.20
N ILE A 364 21.54 25.38 -16.04
CA ILE A 364 21.86 26.10 -14.80
C ILE A 364 21.01 25.59 -13.63
N LYS A 365 19.69 25.44 -13.79
CA LYS A 365 18.80 24.89 -12.74
C LYS A 365 19.23 23.48 -12.34
N ARG A 366 19.56 22.62 -13.31
CA ARG A 366 19.99 21.24 -13.07
C ARG A 366 21.32 21.16 -12.33
N LYS A 367 22.25 22.06 -12.62
CA LYS A 367 23.54 22.16 -11.91
C LYS A 367 23.35 22.35 -10.40
N TYR A 368 22.37 23.15 -9.99
CA TYR A 368 22.15 23.47 -8.57
C TYR A 368 21.12 22.58 -7.86
N LYS A 369 20.47 21.65 -8.56
CA LYS A 369 19.30 20.89 -8.07
C LYS A 369 19.51 20.14 -6.74
N ASN A 370 20.75 19.73 -6.43
CA ASN A 370 21.06 19.04 -5.17
C ASN A 370 21.17 20.00 -3.97
N ILE A 371 21.32 21.29 -4.23
CA ILE A 371 21.53 22.34 -3.22
C ILE A 371 20.31 23.26 -3.14
N MET A 372 19.69 23.59 -4.28
CA MET A 372 18.51 24.44 -4.35
C MET A 372 17.66 24.22 -5.61
N ASP A 373 16.37 24.53 -5.51
CA ASP A 373 15.47 24.67 -6.66
C ASP A 373 15.40 26.15 -7.09
N ILE A 374 15.51 26.43 -8.38
CA ILE A 374 15.46 27.77 -8.95
C ILE A 374 14.23 27.82 -9.86
N ILE A 375 13.28 28.67 -9.52
CA ILE A 375 11.95 28.70 -10.12
C ILE A 375 11.65 30.12 -10.61
N THR A 376 11.23 30.24 -11.86
CA THR A 376 10.69 31.50 -12.41
C THR A 376 9.18 31.54 -12.18
N TYR A 377 8.59 32.73 -12.23
CA TYR A 377 7.13 32.85 -12.10
C TYR A 377 6.40 32.16 -13.25
N ASP A 378 6.95 32.19 -14.45
CA ASP A 378 6.39 31.55 -15.63
C ASP A 378 6.56 30.01 -15.60
N ASP A 379 7.68 29.48 -15.06
CA ASP A 379 7.86 28.05 -14.77
C ASP A 379 6.82 27.58 -13.73
N LEU A 380 6.61 28.35 -12.67
CA LEU A 380 5.60 28.03 -11.65
C LEU A 380 4.17 27.97 -12.23
N ILE A 381 3.80 28.95 -13.07
CA ILE A 381 2.52 28.94 -13.81
C ILE A 381 2.43 27.71 -14.71
N SER A 382 3.48 27.41 -15.47
CA SER A 382 3.50 26.28 -16.40
C SER A 382 3.30 24.94 -15.66
N ARG A 383 4.00 24.76 -14.53
CA ARG A 383 3.84 23.58 -13.66
C ARG A 383 2.40 23.44 -13.13
N LEU A 384 1.78 24.54 -12.71
CA LEU A 384 0.38 24.58 -12.26
C LEU A 384 -0.59 24.18 -13.38
N ARG A 385 -0.45 24.79 -14.57
CA ARG A 385 -1.30 24.49 -15.73
C ARG A 385 -1.22 23.01 -16.12
N PHE A 386 -0.02 22.44 -16.21
CA PHE A 386 0.14 21.02 -16.50
C PHE A 386 -0.45 20.13 -15.40
N THR A 387 -0.33 20.51 -14.14
CA THR A 387 -0.94 19.77 -13.02
C THR A 387 -2.46 19.78 -13.13
N ILE A 388 -3.07 20.94 -13.36
CA ILE A 388 -4.51 21.11 -13.60
C ILE A 388 -4.99 20.25 -14.77
N ASP A 389 -4.27 20.26 -15.89
CA ASP A 389 -4.61 19.46 -17.08
C ASP A 389 -4.59 17.95 -16.78
N GLN A 390 -3.64 17.47 -15.96
CA GLN A 390 -3.61 16.07 -15.55
C GLN A 390 -4.83 15.70 -14.68
N TYR A 391 -5.21 16.57 -13.75
CA TYR A 391 -6.42 16.38 -12.95
C TYR A 391 -7.71 16.44 -13.78
N LYS A 392 -7.72 17.16 -14.91
CA LYS A 392 -8.89 17.20 -15.83
C LYS A 392 -8.98 15.97 -16.76
N LYS A 393 -7.88 15.26 -17.00
CA LYS A 393 -7.81 14.08 -17.88
C LYS A 393 -8.18 12.77 -17.19
N THR A 394 -7.80 12.62 -15.93
CA THR A 394 -8.37 11.61 -15.02
C THR A 394 -9.78 12.01 -14.66
#